data_AF-A0A376FDX6-F1
#
_entry.id   AF-A0A376FDX6-F1
#
_cell.length_a   1.000
_cell.length_b   1.000
_cell.length_c   1.000
_cell.angle_alpha   90.00
_cell.angle_beta   90.00
_cell.angle_gamma   90.00
#
_symmetry.space_group_name_H-M   'P 1'
#
loop_
_entity.id
_entity.type
_entity.pdbx_description
1 polymer ?
#
loop_
_entity_poly.entity_id
_entity_poly.type
_entity_poly.pdbx_seq_one_letter_code
_entity_poly.pdbx_strand_id
1 'polypeptide(L)' 'MTQIDRLLGIMKRLRDPENGCPWDKEQTFATIAPYTLEETYEVLDAISREDFDDLRGELGDLLFQGGVLCANGAGRGAL' A
#
# COMPACT_ATOMS: atom_id res chain seq x y z
N MET A 1 8.08 -13.48 -13.40
CA MET A 1 7.36 -12.91 -12.23
C MET A 1 7.95 -11.54 -11.99
N THR A 2 7.15 -10.48 -12.12
CA THR A 2 7.58 -9.09 -11.94
C THR A 2 7.65 -8.73 -10.45
N GLN A 3 8.28 -7.60 -10.11
CA GLN A 3 8.27 -7.11 -8.73
C GLN A 3 6.85 -6.74 -8.26
N ILE A 4 6.01 -6.27 -9.18
CA ILE A 4 4.60 -5.98 -8.91
C ILE A 4 3.83 -7.28 -8.60
N ASP A 5 4.05 -8.35 -9.37
CA ASP A 5 3.43 -9.66 -9.08
C ASP A 5 3.82 -10.16 -7.68
N ARG A 6 5.09 -9.96 -7.29
CA ARG A 6 5.57 -10.32 -5.95
C ARG A 6 4.88 -9.49 -4.87
N LEU A 7 4.73 -8.18 -5.04
CA LEU A 7 4.02 -7.31 -4.11
C LEU A 7 2.56 -7.75 -3.95
N LEU A 8 1.85 -8.00 -5.06
CA LEU A 8 0.48 -8.50 -5.02
C LEU A 8 0.37 -9.86 -4.32
N GLY A 9 1.36 -10.74 -4.51
CA GLY A 9 1.46 -12.01 -3.78
C GLY A 9 1.65 -11.82 -2.27
N ILE A 10 2.45 -10.85 -1.85
CA ILE A 10 2.63 -10.47 -0.45
C ILE A 10 1.30 -9.94 0.12
N MET A 11 0.64 -9.02 -0.58
CA MET A 11 -0.66 -8.47 -0.16
C MET A 11 -1.70 -9.56 0.03
N LYS A 12 -1.78 -10.49 -0.91
CA LYS A 12 -2.70 -11.64 -0.82
C LYS A 12 -2.41 -12.50 0.41
N ARG A 13 -1.13 -12.73 0.73
CA ARG A 13 -0.72 -13.51 1.91
C ARG A 13 -1.02 -12.78 3.22
N LEU A 14 -0.74 -11.47 3.29
CA LEU A 14 -1.01 -10.66 4.48
C LEU A 14 -2.51 -10.59 4.78
N ARG A 15 -3.35 -10.57 3.75
CA ARG A 15 -4.82 -10.51 3.88
C ARG A 15 -5.51 -11.88 3.75
N ASP A 16 -4.77 -12.98 3.82
CA ASP A 16 -5.37 -14.32 3.84
C ASP A 16 -6.35 -14.44 5.02
N PRO A 17 -7.62 -14.85 4.84
CA PRO A 17 -8.62 -14.81 5.91
C PRO A 17 -8.21 -15.63 7.14
N GLU A 18 -7.60 -16.78 6.91
CA GLU A 18 -7.23 -17.76 7.94
C GLU A 18 -5.86 -17.42 8.56
N ASN A 19 -4.85 -17.21 7.72
CA ASN A 19 -3.43 -17.14 8.14
C ASN A 19 -2.81 -15.75 7.99
N GLY A 20 -3.58 -14.77 7.52
CA GLY A 20 -3.13 -13.39 7.32
C GLY A 20 -2.87 -12.66 8.63
N CYS A 21 -2.11 -11.58 8.51
CA CYS A 21 -1.82 -10.67 9.61
C CYS A 21 -3.13 -10.06 10.14
N PRO A 22 -3.40 -10.11 11.47
CA PRO A 22 -4.63 -9.56 12.05
C PRO A 22 -4.87 -8.10 11.66
N TRP A 23 -3.84 -7.26 11.74
CA TRP A 23 -3.94 -5.84 11.40
C TRP A 23 -4.33 -5.64 9.94
N ASP A 24 -3.67 -6.33 9.00
CA ASP A 24 -3.95 -6.21 7.57
C ASP A 24 -5.38 -6.63 7.23
N LYS A 25 -5.89 -7.69 7.87
CA LYS A 25 -7.26 -8.18 7.65
C LYS A 25 -8.33 -7.19 8.09
N GLU A 26 -8.05 -6.40 9.13
CA GLU A 26 -8.99 -5.41 9.67
C GLU A 26 -9.03 -4.11 8.86
N GLN A 27 -8.08 -3.91 7.94
CA GLN A 27 -8.01 -2.66 7.17
C GLN A 27 -9.16 -2.54 6.17
N THR A 28 -9.74 -1.35 6.15
CA THR A 28 -10.80 -0.91 5.23
C THR A 28 -10.33 0.31 4.43
N PHE A 29 -11.10 0.72 3.41
CA PHE A 29 -10.84 1.98 2.72
C PHE A 29 -10.72 3.18 3.66
N ALA A 30 -11.56 3.23 4.69
CA ALA A 30 -11.58 4.35 5.64
C ALA A 30 -10.36 4.36 6.55
N THR A 31 -9.85 3.18 6.95
CA THR A 31 -8.67 3.10 7.81
C THR A 31 -7.39 3.37 7.04
N ILE A 32 -7.31 3.02 5.75
CA ILE A 32 -6.11 3.23 4.92
C ILE A 32 -6.02 4.64 4.34
N ALA A 33 -7.14 5.30 4.06
CA ALA A 33 -7.16 6.66 3.50
C ALA A 33 -6.23 7.68 4.19
N PRO A 34 -6.18 7.81 5.53
CA PRO A 34 -5.27 8.76 6.18
C PRO A 34 -3.80 8.41 5.93
N TYR A 35 -3.44 7.13 5.96
CA TYR A 35 -2.06 6.70 5.68
C TYR A 35 -1.69 6.98 4.23
N THR A 36 -2.57 6.71 3.25
CA THR A 36 -2.29 7.07 1.85
C THR A 36 -2.04 8.57 1.66
N LEU A 37 -2.72 9.41 2.43
CA LEU A 37 -2.48 10.86 2.41
C LEU A 37 -1.12 11.21 3.00
N GLU A 38 -0.76 10.61 4.14
CA GLU A 38 0.55 10.79 4.80
C GLU A 38 1.71 10.45 3.86
N GLU A 39 1.70 9.26 3.26
CA GLU A 39 2.72 8.80 2.29
C GLU A 39 2.84 9.74 1.08
N THR A 40 1.71 10.32 0.64
CA THR A 40 1.73 11.31 -0.44
C THR A 40 2.48 12.57 -0.02
N TYR A 41 2.31 13.02 1.23
CA TYR A 41 3.06 14.16 1.75
C TYR A 41 4.54 13.85 1.94
N GLU A 42 4.89 12.63 2.36
CA GLU A 42 6.27 12.19 2.51
C GLU A 42 6.99 12.12 1.15
N VAL A 43 6.32 11.60 0.11
CA VAL A 43 6.83 11.68 -1.28
C VAL A 43 7.08 13.12 -1.70
N LEU A 44 6.15 14.04 -1.43
CA LEU A 44 6.29 15.45 -1.78
C LEU A 44 7.44 16.12 -1.00
N ASP A 45 7.63 15.77 0.26
CA ASP A 45 8.73 16.26 1.10
C ASP A 45 10.08 15.76 0.58
N ALA A 46 10.21 14.46 0.29
CA ALA A 46 11.42 13.87 -0.29
C ALA A 46 11.80 14.52 -1.63
N ILE A 47 10.82 14.81 -2.50
CA ILE A 47 11.03 15.59 -3.74
C ILE A 47 11.54 16.99 -3.43
N SER A 48 10.93 17.68 -2.45
CA SER A 48 11.28 19.06 -2.08
C SER A 48 12.69 19.16 -1.49
N ARG A 49 13.15 18.11 -0.81
CA ARG A 49 14.51 17.99 -0.27
C ARG A 49 15.55 17.46 -1.27
N GLU A 50 15.13 17.10 -2.48
CA GLU A 50 15.95 16.39 -3.48
C GLU A 50 16.61 15.11 -2.91
N ASP A 51 15.93 14.45 -1.98
CA ASP A 51 16.40 13.23 -1.32
C ASP A 51 15.88 11.99 -2.07
N PHE A 52 16.64 11.56 -3.06
CA PHE A 52 16.24 10.47 -3.95
C PHE A 52 16.31 9.08 -3.30
N ASP A 53 17.11 8.94 -2.23
CA ASP A 53 17.17 7.69 -1.48
C ASP A 53 15.88 7.51 -0.67
N ASP A 54 15.44 8.59 -0.01
CA ASP A 54 14.18 8.64 0.74
C ASP A 54 12.97 8.53 -0.18
N LEU A 55 12.96 9.28 -1.30
CA LEU A 55 11.90 9.25 -2.30
C LEU A 55 11.58 7.82 -2.79
N ARG A 56 12.60 6.97 -2.91
CA ARG A 56 12.42 5.58 -3.31
C ARG A 56 11.67 4.77 -2.25
N GLY A 57 11.93 5.04 -0.97
CA GLY A 57 11.21 4.45 0.17
C GLY A 57 9.74 4.85 0.13
N GLU A 58 9.48 6.16 0.11
CA GLU A 58 8.11 6.69 0.19
C GLU A 58 7.26 6.32 -1.03
N LEU A 59 7.85 6.21 -2.23
CA LEU A 59 7.14 5.68 -3.39
C LEU A 59 6.82 4.18 -3.25
N GLY A 60 7.64 3.44 -2.52
CA GLY A 60 7.41 2.05 -2.18
C GLY A 60 6.25 1.88 -1.20
N ASP A 61 6.21 2.72 -0.17
CA ASP A 61 5.15 2.74 0.83
C ASP A 61 3.84 3.27 0.21
N LEU A 62 3.85 4.38 -0.54
CA LEU A 62 2.68 4.82 -1.30
C LEU A 62 2.11 3.71 -2.24
N LEU A 63 2.98 2.94 -2.89
CA LEU A 63 2.58 1.81 -3.72
C LEU A 63 1.98 0.66 -2.88
N PHE A 64 2.52 0.38 -1.70
CA PHE A 64 1.98 -0.60 -0.75
C PHE A 64 0.57 -0.20 -0.31
N GLN A 65 0.38 1.04 0.16
CA GLN A 65 -0.90 1.57 0.62
C GLN A 65 -1.95 1.54 -0.51
N GLY A 66 -1.55 1.90 -1.73
CA GLY A 66 -2.38 1.75 -2.94
C GLY A 66 -2.78 0.30 -3.23
N GLY A 67 -1.85 -0.64 -3.05
CA GLY A 67 -2.12 -2.08 -3.16
C GLY A 67 -3.16 -2.57 -2.14
N VAL A 68 -3.12 -2.07 -0.89
CA VAL A 68 -4.12 -2.40 0.15
C VAL A 68 -5.50 -1.85 -0.23
N LEU A 69 -5.58 -0.62 -0.74
CA LEU A 69 -6.84 -0.05 -1.25
C LEU A 69 -7.43 -0.90 -2.39
N CYS A 70 -6.62 -1.30 -3.36
CA CYS A 70 -7.05 -2.19 -4.45
C CYS A 70 -7.55 -3.55 -3.92
N ALA A 71 -6.85 -4.13 -2.94
CA ALA A 71 -7.25 -5.40 -2.33
C ALA A 71 -8.62 -5.31 -1.62
N ASN A 72 -8.96 -4.14 -1.03
CA ASN A 72 -10.29 -3.87 -0.48
C ASN A 72 -11.38 -3.76 -1.57
N GLY A 73 -11.00 -3.36 -2.79
CA GLY A 73 -11.89 -3.19 -3.94
C GLY A 73 -12.20 -4.45 -4.74
N ALA A 74 -11.33 -5.46 -4.66
CA ALA A 74 -11.43 -6.71 -5.42
C ALA A 74 -12.72 -7.53 -5.15
N GLY A 75 -13.49 -7.20 -4.11
CA GLY A 75 -14.82 -7.79 -3.83
C GLY A 75 -16.02 -6.89 -4.18
N ARG A 76 -15.79 -5.68 -4.70
CA ARG A 76 -16.80 -4.62 -4.94
C ARG A 76 -16.86 -4.12 -6.38
N GLY A 77 -16.14 -4.74 -7.32
CA GLY A 77 -16.12 -4.32 -8.73
C GLY A 77 -15.33 -3.04 -8.99
N ALA A 78 -14.39 -2.70 -8.11
CA ALA A 78 -13.40 -1.66 -8.39
C ALA A 78 -12.21 -2.32 -9.11
N LEU A 79 -12.22 -2.15 -10.44
CA LEU A 79 -11.38 -2.73 -11.51
C LEU A 79 -11.64 -4.19 -11.85
#